data_AF-A0A951ICW7-F1
#
_entry.id   AF-A0A951ICW7-F1
#
_cell.length_a   1.000
_cell.length_b   1.000
_cell.length_c   1.000
_cell.angle_alpha   90.00
_cell.angle_beta   90.00
_cell.angle_gamma   90.00
#
_symmetry.space_group_name_H-M   'P 1'
#
loop_
_entity.id
_entity.type
_entity.pdbx_description
1 polymer ?
#
loop_
_entity_poly.entity_id
_entity_poly.type
_entity_poly.pdbx_seq_one_letter_code
_entity_poly.pdbx_strand_id
1 'polypeptide(L)'
;MKYLLLIISCLFAACGPSPAVVQTLPDSTAVGFLRWYRDNEERLSHIRLVQGGYPDTTRAYTVDQTQLNRYLSELDRSGYLSPAYLAKMRRYVDSCGRYLNVHAEYDGPPSGFEGDLVMNTQDYMDVFNNLNNFTISDRRVDGEKARLKFYFSQYYLIGFALTRTNKRWLIDSLY
;
A
#
# COMPACT_ATOMS: atom_id res chain seq x y z
N MET A 1 28.94 -19.60 -65.27
CA MET A 1 28.65 -20.26 -63.97
C MET A 1 29.78 -19.88 -63.02
N LYS A 2 29.65 -19.27 -61.85
CA LYS A 2 28.55 -18.94 -60.92
C LYS A 2 29.05 -17.72 -60.14
N TYR A 3 28.21 -16.71 -59.95
CA TYR A 3 28.49 -15.59 -59.05
C TYR A 3 28.44 -16.08 -57.60
N LEU A 4 29.44 -15.73 -56.77
CA LEU A 4 29.41 -15.92 -55.32
C LEU A 4 29.58 -14.54 -54.67
N LEU A 5 28.45 -13.88 -54.39
CA LEU A 5 28.40 -12.70 -53.53
C LEU A 5 28.37 -13.17 -52.08
N LEU A 6 29.41 -12.85 -51.31
CA LEU A 6 29.43 -13.00 -49.86
C LEU A 6 28.78 -11.75 -49.25
N ILE A 7 27.55 -11.89 -48.74
CA ILE A 7 26.90 -10.86 -47.92
C ILE A 7 27.26 -11.17 -46.47
N ILE A 8 28.19 -10.39 -45.90
CA ILE A 8 28.45 -10.38 -44.47
C ILE A 8 27.37 -9.51 -43.83
N SER A 9 26.32 -10.16 -43.33
CA SER A 9 25.31 -9.51 -42.49
C SER A 9 25.87 -9.34 -41.08
N CYS A 10 26.37 -8.14 -40.77
CA CYS A 10 26.58 -7.71 -39.39
C CYS A 10 25.21 -7.61 -38.69
N LEU A 11 24.87 -8.61 -37.88
CA LEU A 11 23.82 -8.47 -36.87
C LEU A 11 24.30 -7.44 -35.83
N PHE A 12 23.89 -6.19 -36.00
CA PHE A 12 23.86 -5.26 -34.89
C PHE A 12 22.70 -5.68 -33.99
N ALA A 13 23.02 -6.34 -32.87
CA ALA A 13 22.11 -6.42 -31.74
C ALA A 13 21.92 -4.98 -31.23
N ALA A 14 20.88 -4.31 -31.71
CA ALA A 14 20.44 -3.03 -31.17
C ALA A 14 19.95 -3.28 -29.75
N CYS A 15 20.84 -3.13 -28.77
CA CYS A 15 20.46 -2.95 -27.38
C CYS A 15 19.74 -1.60 -27.31
N GLY A 16 18.42 -1.62 -27.49
CA GLY A 16 17.59 -0.44 -27.32
C GLY A 16 17.81 0.15 -25.93
N PRO A 17 17.78 1.48 -25.75
CA PRO A 17 17.91 2.08 -24.44
C PRO A 17 16.84 1.46 -23.51
N SER A 18 17.29 0.82 -22.45
CA SER A 18 16.41 0.35 -21.38
C SER A 18 15.52 1.52 -20.96
N PRO A 19 14.19 1.35 -20.86
CA PRO A 19 13.28 2.46 -20.57
C PRO A 19 13.76 3.17 -19.31
N ALA A 20 13.98 4.49 -19.43
CA ALA A 20 14.44 5.31 -18.33
C ALA A 20 13.47 5.14 -17.16
N VAL A 21 13.96 4.59 -16.05
CA VAL A 21 13.18 4.50 -14.81
C VAL A 21 12.92 5.94 -14.36
N VAL A 22 11.69 6.42 -14.55
CA VAL A 22 11.26 7.74 -14.08
C VAL A 22 11.50 7.80 -12.58
N GLN A 23 12.41 8.66 -12.16
CA GLN A 23 12.74 8.86 -10.76
C GLN A 23 11.56 9.57 -10.09
N THR A 24 10.86 8.87 -9.20
CA THR A 24 9.82 9.49 -8.38
C THR A 24 10.43 10.28 -7.23
N LEU A 25 9.74 11.31 -6.77
CA LEU A 25 10.04 11.98 -5.49
C LEU A 25 9.24 11.29 -4.36
N PRO A 26 9.73 11.33 -3.11
CA PRO A 26 9.04 10.66 -1.99
C PRO A 26 7.65 11.26 -1.74
N ASP A 27 7.48 12.56 -1.91
CA ASP A 27 6.21 13.28 -1.80
C ASP A 27 5.21 12.87 -2.89
N SER A 28 5.66 12.81 -4.15
CA SER A 28 4.82 12.32 -5.25
C SER A 28 4.41 10.85 -5.06
N THR A 29 5.27 10.04 -4.41
CA THR A 29 4.97 8.65 -4.08
C THR A 29 3.90 8.54 -3.00
N ALA A 30 4.02 9.32 -1.91
CA ALA A 30 3.03 9.34 -0.84
C ALA A 30 1.65 9.84 -1.32
N VAL A 31 1.61 10.93 -2.08
CA VAL A 31 0.36 11.47 -2.65
C VAL A 31 -0.22 10.52 -3.70
N GLY A 32 0.64 9.92 -4.54
CA GLY A 32 0.23 8.90 -5.51
C GLY A 32 -0.44 7.72 -4.84
N PHE A 33 0.11 7.22 -3.73
CA PHE A 33 -0.50 6.16 -2.95
C PHE A 33 -1.87 6.55 -2.39
N LEU A 34 -2.01 7.72 -1.76
CA LEU A 34 -3.30 8.14 -1.22
C LEU A 34 -4.38 8.31 -2.31
N ARG A 35 -4.00 8.79 -3.49
CA ARG A 35 -4.90 8.86 -4.65
C ARG A 35 -5.32 7.47 -5.11
N TRP A 36 -4.35 6.57 -5.29
CA TRP A 36 -4.64 5.18 -5.64
C TRP A 36 -5.54 4.53 -4.59
N TYR A 37 -5.29 4.76 -3.30
CA TYR A 37 -6.07 4.20 -2.21
C TYR A 37 -7.51 4.69 -2.25
N ARG A 38 -7.73 6.01 -2.33
CA ARG A 38 -9.07 6.60 -2.52
C ARG A 38 -9.82 5.96 -3.70
N ASP A 39 -9.15 5.79 -4.84
CA ASP A 39 -9.78 5.26 -6.06
C ASP A 39 -10.04 3.74 -5.99
N ASN A 40 -9.51 3.03 -4.97
CA ASN A 40 -9.64 1.58 -4.81
C ASN A 40 -10.27 1.16 -3.47
N GLU A 41 -10.51 2.09 -2.54
CA GLU A 41 -10.95 1.83 -1.16
C GLU A 41 -12.24 1.01 -1.15
N GLU A 42 -13.27 1.41 -1.90
CA GLU A 42 -14.53 0.69 -2.01
C GLU A 42 -14.33 -0.78 -2.44
N ARG A 43 -13.44 -1.02 -3.40
CA ARG A 43 -13.14 -2.39 -3.85
C ARG A 43 -12.38 -3.19 -2.79
N LEU A 44 -11.47 -2.54 -2.06
CA LEU A 44 -10.68 -3.15 -1.00
C LEU A 44 -11.55 -3.47 0.23
N SER A 45 -12.51 -2.63 0.59
CA SER A 45 -13.40 -2.83 1.74
C SER A 45 -14.36 -4.02 1.57
N HIS A 46 -14.59 -4.46 0.33
CA HIS A 46 -15.30 -5.71 0.06
C HIS A 46 -14.49 -6.99 0.36
N ILE A 47 -13.18 -6.87 0.64
CA ILE A 47 -12.34 -8.01 1.06
C ILE A 47 -12.53 -8.21 2.56
N ARG A 48 -13.42 -9.13 2.94
CA ARG A 48 -13.77 -9.40 4.34
C ARG A 48 -12.64 -10.14 5.07
N LEU A 49 -11.84 -9.40 5.82
CA LEU A 49 -10.70 -9.95 6.58
C LEU A 49 -11.11 -10.78 7.80
N VAL A 50 -12.32 -10.58 8.29
CA VAL A 50 -12.91 -11.30 9.42
C VAL A 50 -14.18 -12.00 8.96
N GLN A 51 -14.37 -13.23 9.44
CA GLN A 51 -15.55 -14.06 9.22
C GLN A 51 -16.17 -14.46 10.56
N GLY A 52 -17.43 -14.92 10.54
CA GLY A 52 -18.21 -15.13 11.76
C GLY A 52 -18.70 -13.81 12.36
N GLY A 53 -19.22 -13.87 13.57
CA GLY A 53 -19.90 -12.78 14.27
C GLY A 53 -20.99 -12.13 13.42
N TYR A 54 -21.38 -10.90 13.75
CA TYR A 54 -22.55 -10.28 13.14
C TYR A 54 -22.52 -10.31 11.60
N PRO A 55 -23.62 -10.72 10.93
CA PRO A 55 -24.93 -11.08 11.49
C PRO A 55 -25.06 -12.53 11.97
N ASP A 56 -24.06 -13.39 11.75
CA ASP A 56 -24.03 -14.78 12.23
C ASP A 56 -23.36 -14.89 13.61
N THR A 57 -24.12 -14.58 14.65
CA THR A 57 -23.66 -14.63 16.04
C THR A 57 -23.49 -16.06 16.58
N THR A 58 -23.71 -17.09 15.76
CA THR A 58 -23.48 -18.50 16.16
C THR A 58 -22.01 -18.89 16.10
N ARG A 59 -21.18 -18.11 15.41
CA ARG A 59 -19.74 -18.32 15.24
C ARG A 59 -19.00 -17.09 15.73
N ALA A 60 -17.95 -17.30 16.52
CA ALA A 60 -17.08 -16.20 16.92
C ALA A 60 -16.32 -15.62 15.71
N TYR A 61 -15.92 -14.35 15.80
CA TYR A 61 -15.03 -13.73 14.84
C TYR A 61 -13.71 -14.48 14.72
N THR A 62 -13.29 -14.73 13.48
CA THR A 62 -11.97 -15.28 13.15
C THR A 62 -11.40 -14.58 11.92
N VAL A 63 -10.08 -14.43 11.86
CA VAL A 63 -9.40 -13.86 10.69
C VAL A 63 -9.42 -14.87 9.54
N ASP A 64 -9.85 -14.43 8.36
CA ASP A 64 -9.74 -15.19 7.12
C ASP A 64 -8.39 -14.91 6.45
N GLN A 65 -7.48 -15.88 6.56
CA GLN A 65 -6.12 -15.81 6.00
C GLN A 65 -6.12 -15.77 4.46
N THR A 66 -7.13 -16.34 3.81
CA THR A 66 -7.29 -16.28 2.35
C THR A 66 -7.59 -14.85 1.92
N GLN A 67 -8.52 -14.19 2.62
CA GLN A 67 -8.88 -12.80 2.34
C GLN A 67 -7.75 -11.84 2.71
N LEU A 68 -7.01 -12.10 3.79
CA LEU A 68 -5.79 -11.35 4.10
C LEU A 68 -4.76 -11.41 2.98
N ASN A 69 -4.50 -12.60 2.43
CA ASN A 69 -3.57 -12.76 1.31
C ASN A 69 -4.05 -12.00 0.07
N ARG A 70 -5.36 -12.03 -0.21
CA ARG A 70 -5.96 -11.26 -1.29
C ARG A 70 -5.79 -9.77 -1.07
N TYR A 71 -6.13 -9.26 0.10
CA TYR A 71 -6.01 -7.84 0.47
C TYR A 71 -4.58 -7.33 0.32
N LEU A 72 -3.61 -8.05 0.87
CA LEU A 72 -2.19 -7.68 0.76
C LEU A 72 -1.68 -7.75 -0.68
N SER A 73 -2.19 -8.69 -1.50
CA SER A 73 -1.86 -8.73 -2.92
C SER A 73 -2.42 -7.54 -3.70
N GLU A 74 -3.63 -7.08 -3.38
CA GLU A 74 -4.20 -5.87 -3.99
C GLU A 74 -3.40 -4.62 -3.61
N LEU A 75 -3.01 -4.50 -2.34
CA LEU A 75 -2.15 -3.43 -1.86
C LEU A 75 -0.75 -3.45 -2.51
N ASP A 76 -0.15 -4.62 -2.68
CA ASP A 76 1.14 -4.79 -3.35
C ASP A 76 1.08 -4.33 -4.82
N ARG A 77 -0.01 -4.66 -5.53
CA ARG A 77 -0.23 -4.26 -6.93
C ARG A 77 -0.32 -2.74 -7.13
N SER A 78 -0.52 -1.96 -6.07
CA SER A 78 -0.43 -0.50 -6.13
C SER A 78 0.96 -0.02 -6.58
N GLY A 79 2.01 -0.79 -6.28
CA GLY A 79 3.39 -0.45 -6.58
C GLY A 79 3.99 0.67 -5.70
N TYR A 80 3.25 1.14 -4.69
CA TYR A 80 3.70 2.20 -3.78
C TYR A 80 4.26 1.69 -2.45
N LEU A 81 3.84 0.49 -2.03
CA LEU A 81 4.12 -0.04 -0.70
C LEU A 81 5.37 -0.92 -0.71
N SER A 82 6.16 -0.84 0.35
CA SER A 82 7.32 -1.71 0.50
C SER A 82 6.92 -3.09 1.06
N PRO A 83 7.74 -4.13 0.84
CA PRO A 83 7.54 -5.42 1.50
C PRO A 83 7.47 -5.30 3.03
N ALA A 84 8.18 -4.32 3.62
CA ALA A 84 8.16 -4.09 5.06
C ALA A 84 6.79 -3.57 5.54
N TYR A 85 6.14 -2.70 4.76
CA TYR A 85 4.77 -2.24 5.03
C TYR A 85 3.79 -3.42 5.05
N LEU A 86 3.79 -4.23 3.98
CA LEU A 86 2.89 -5.39 3.85
C LEU A 86 3.13 -6.42 4.97
N ALA A 87 4.40 -6.65 5.33
CA ALA A 87 4.74 -7.52 6.44
C ALA A 87 4.28 -6.98 7.80
N LYS A 88 4.32 -5.66 8.01
CA LYS A 88 3.79 -5.02 9.24
C LYS A 88 2.27 -5.22 9.32
N MET A 89 1.55 -5.00 8.23
CA MET A 89 0.11 -5.18 8.16
C MET A 89 -0.29 -6.64 8.42
N ARG A 90 0.40 -7.61 7.81
CA ARG A 90 0.19 -9.03 8.12
C ARG A 90 0.38 -9.33 9.61
N ARG A 91 1.49 -8.88 10.20
CA ARG A 91 1.76 -9.09 11.63
C ARG A 91 0.68 -8.51 12.52
N TYR A 92 0.15 -7.33 12.17
CA TYR A 92 -0.98 -6.72 12.87
C TYR A 92 -2.21 -7.61 12.80
N VAL A 93 -2.66 -7.97 11.59
CA VAL A 93 -3.85 -8.82 11.40
C VAL A 93 -3.68 -10.19 12.08
N ASP A 94 -2.51 -10.80 12.02
CA ASP A 94 -2.22 -12.06 12.72
C ASP A 94 -2.27 -11.89 14.24
N SER A 95 -1.89 -10.72 14.76
CA SER A 95 -2.02 -10.42 16.20
C SER A 95 -3.48 -10.28 16.63
N CYS A 96 -4.31 -9.61 15.81
CA CYS A 96 -5.75 -9.54 16.03
C CYS A 96 -6.38 -10.94 15.96
N GLY A 97 -5.98 -11.77 14.99
CA GLY A 97 -6.44 -13.16 14.89
C GLY A 97 -6.08 -14.00 16.12
N ARG A 98 -4.86 -13.85 16.66
CA ARG A 98 -4.48 -14.50 17.93
C ARG A 98 -5.35 -14.01 19.10
N TYR A 99 -5.64 -12.71 19.15
CA TYR A 99 -6.51 -12.15 20.18
C TYR A 99 -7.92 -12.73 20.10
N LEU A 100 -8.56 -12.70 18.93
CA LEU A 100 -9.92 -13.21 18.72
C LEU A 100 -10.05 -14.72 19.01
N ASN A 101 -8.99 -15.50 18.77
CA ASN A 101 -8.96 -16.92 19.11
C ASN A 101 -8.94 -17.18 20.63
N VAL A 102 -8.39 -16.26 21.42
CA VAL A 102 -8.34 -16.35 22.89
C VAL A 102 -9.55 -15.68 23.52
N HIS A 103 -10.04 -14.60 22.92
CA HIS A 103 -11.14 -13.76 23.37
C HIS A 103 -12.24 -13.79 22.31
N ALA A 104 -13.12 -14.79 22.39
CA ALA A 104 -14.19 -14.96 21.42
C ALA A 104 -15.16 -13.77 21.47
N GLU A 105 -15.32 -13.11 20.33
CA GLU A 105 -16.26 -12.01 20.11
C GLU A 105 -17.30 -12.45 19.08
N TYR A 106 -18.55 -12.03 19.24
CA TYR A 106 -19.67 -12.50 18.42
C TYR A 106 -20.51 -11.37 17.83
N ASP A 107 -20.36 -10.15 18.34
CA ASP A 107 -21.16 -9.00 17.97
C ASP A 107 -20.32 -7.71 18.05
N GLY A 108 -20.79 -6.65 17.39
CA GLY A 108 -20.07 -5.38 17.25
C GLY A 108 -18.86 -5.45 16.32
N PRO A 109 -18.11 -4.35 16.16
CA PRO A 109 -16.86 -4.35 15.42
C PRO A 109 -15.83 -5.29 16.07
N PRO A 110 -15.16 -6.17 15.29
CA PRO A 110 -14.15 -7.06 15.86
C PRO A 110 -12.93 -6.27 16.35
N SER A 111 -12.38 -6.68 17.49
CA SER A 111 -11.19 -6.04 18.08
C SER A 111 -10.04 -5.96 17.08
N GLY A 112 -9.55 -4.74 16.83
CA GLY A 112 -8.49 -4.43 15.86
C GLY A 112 -8.96 -4.27 14.41
N PHE A 113 -10.27 -4.18 14.17
CA PHE A 113 -10.86 -3.91 12.86
C PHE A 113 -11.96 -2.83 12.93
N GLU A 114 -11.88 -1.95 13.93
CA GLU A 114 -12.88 -0.91 14.20
C GLU A 114 -12.77 0.28 13.23
N GLY A 115 -11.68 0.37 12.48
CA GLY A 115 -11.44 1.42 11.50
C GLY A 115 -10.68 0.91 10.28
N ASP A 116 -10.35 1.83 9.38
CA ASP A 116 -9.61 1.50 8.17
C ASP A 116 -8.16 1.08 8.49
N LEU A 117 -7.70 -0.03 7.92
CA LEU A 117 -6.38 -0.60 8.23
C LEU A 117 -5.19 0.16 7.64
N VAL A 118 -5.40 0.94 6.56
CA VAL A 118 -4.35 1.74 5.92
C VAL A 118 -4.26 3.11 6.58
N MET A 119 -5.40 3.75 6.80
CA MET A 119 -5.56 5.09 7.36
C MET A 119 -5.52 5.09 8.89
N ASN A 120 -5.76 3.94 9.52
CA ASN A 120 -5.76 3.74 10.97
C ASN A 120 -6.71 4.68 11.73
N THR A 121 -7.88 4.96 11.13
CA THR A 121 -8.94 5.80 11.68
C THR A 121 -10.30 5.41 11.08
N GLN A 122 -11.39 5.74 11.77
CA GLN A 122 -12.75 5.54 11.27
C GLN A 122 -13.18 6.64 10.30
N ASP A 123 -12.68 7.85 10.49
CA ASP A 123 -12.94 8.99 9.62
C ASP A 123 -11.62 9.48 9.02
N TYR A 124 -11.56 9.44 7.69
CA TYR A 124 -10.44 9.90 6.89
C TYR A 124 -10.91 10.57 5.59
N MET A 125 -12.21 10.87 5.46
CA MET A 125 -12.76 11.42 4.22
C MET A 125 -12.23 12.83 3.93
N ASP A 126 -11.94 13.59 4.98
CA ASP A 126 -11.27 14.89 4.87
C ASP A 126 -9.89 14.81 4.19
N VAL A 127 -9.16 13.70 4.38
CA VAL A 127 -7.88 13.48 3.69
C VAL A 127 -8.13 13.44 2.19
N PHE A 128 -9.11 12.64 1.76
CA PHE A 128 -9.44 12.45 0.36
C PHE A 128 -9.97 13.72 -0.30
N ASN A 129 -10.82 14.46 0.40
CA ASN A 129 -11.39 15.73 -0.06
C ASN A 129 -10.32 16.81 -0.25
N ASN A 130 -9.21 16.74 0.50
CA ASN A 130 -8.14 17.73 0.46
C ASN A 130 -6.85 17.21 -0.21
N LEU A 131 -6.90 16.12 -0.96
CA LEU A 131 -5.72 15.54 -1.65
C LEU A 131 -5.00 16.48 -2.62
N ASN A 132 -5.65 17.56 -3.05
CA ASN A 132 -5.07 18.57 -3.93
C ASN A 132 -4.65 19.86 -3.19
N ASN A 133 -5.01 20.01 -1.91
CA ASN A 133 -4.87 21.25 -1.13
C ASN A 133 -4.10 21.03 0.19
N PHE A 134 -3.26 20.02 0.25
CA PHE A 134 -2.49 19.70 1.46
C PHE A 134 -1.25 20.58 1.60
N THR A 135 -0.79 20.76 2.83
CA THR A 135 0.48 21.43 3.16
C THR A 135 1.52 20.42 3.63
N ILE A 136 2.75 20.50 3.10
CA ILE A 136 3.87 19.72 3.62
C ILE A 136 4.43 20.42 4.86
N SER A 137 4.26 19.82 6.04
CA SER A 137 4.71 20.40 7.32
C SER A 137 6.10 19.96 7.75
N ASP A 138 6.54 18.78 7.33
CA ASP A 138 7.91 18.28 7.56
C ASP A 138 8.32 17.44 6.35
N ARG A 139 9.54 17.66 5.87
CA ARG A 139 10.14 16.88 4.78
C ARG A 139 11.61 16.67 5.08
N ARG A 140 11.98 15.43 5.37
CA ARG A 140 13.36 15.00 5.63
C ARG A 140 13.73 13.90 4.65
N VAL A 141 14.79 14.11 3.88
CA VAL A 141 15.34 13.11 2.97
C VAL A 141 16.81 12.95 3.32
N ASP A 142 17.20 11.73 3.66
CA ASP A 142 18.55 11.35 4.05
C ASP A 142 18.96 10.09 3.28
N GLY A 143 19.73 10.30 2.21
CA GLY A 143 20.10 9.25 1.25
C GLY A 143 18.87 8.53 0.68
N GLU A 144 18.77 7.23 0.97
CA GLU A 144 17.69 6.36 0.52
C GLU A 144 16.50 6.32 1.49
N LYS A 145 16.43 7.21 2.49
CA LYS A 145 15.30 7.29 3.45
C LYS A 145 14.62 8.65 3.38
N ALA A 146 13.31 8.65 3.57
CA ALA A 146 12.53 9.87 3.68
C ALA A 146 11.49 9.78 4.79
N ARG A 147 11.24 10.92 5.44
CA ARG A 147 10.10 11.15 6.33
C ARG A 147 9.35 12.39 5.89
N LEU A 148 8.04 12.25 5.76
CA LEU A 148 7.14 13.32 5.34
C LEU A 148 6.02 13.48 6.36
N LYS A 149 5.49 14.69 6.49
CA LYS A 149 4.23 14.98 7.17
C LYS A 149 3.39 15.94 6.35
N PHE A 150 2.12 15.61 6.16
CA PHE A 150 1.16 16.40 5.40
C PHE A 150 -0.02 16.80 6.27
N TYR A 151 -0.38 18.08 6.28
CA TYR A 151 -1.68 18.53 6.76
C TYR A 151 -2.67 18.55 5.59
N PHE A 152 -3.72 17.75 5.68
CA PHE A 152 -4.85 17.78 4.76
C PHE A 152 -5.97 18.72 5.25
N SER A 153 -6.05 18.91 6.57
CA SER A 153 -6.86 19.95 7.20
C SER A 153 -6.23 20.33 8.54
N GLN A 154 -6.85 21.24 9.29
CA GLN A 154 -6.43 21.55 10.66
C GLN A 154 -6.53 20.35 11.64
N TYR A 155 -7.27 19.31 11.25
CA TYR A 155 -7.51 18.12 12.08
C TYR A 155 -6.75 16.88 11.58
N TYR A 156 -6.34 16.86 10.31
CA TYR A 156 -5.74 15.67 9.69
C TYR A 156 -4.28 15.91 9.30
N LEU A 157 -3.39 15.28 10.08
CA LEU A 157 -1.96 15.16 9.82
C LEU A 157 -1.64 13.70 9.50
N ILE A 158 -1.00 13.43 8.36
CA ILE A 158 -0.50 12.09 8.02
C ILE A 158 1.01 12.15 7.80
N GLY A 159 1.72 11.27 8.50
CA GLY A 159 3.13 11.00 8.35
C GLY A 159 3.41 9.81 7.45
N PHE A 160 4.51 9.89 6.70
CA PHE A 160 5.01 8.80 5.87
C PHE A 160 6.48 8.55 6.18
N ALA A 161 6.86 7.28 6.30
CA ALA A 161 8.25 6.83 6.19
C ALA A 161 8.41 6.09 4.87
N LEU A 162 9.44 6.43 4.11
CA LEU A 162 9.72 5.82 2.82
C LEU A 162 11.18 5.40 2.73
N THR A 163 11.43 4.32 2.02
CA THR A 163 12.77 3.87 1.61
C THR A 163 12.83 3.82 0.10
N ARG A 164 13.94 4.29 -0.46
CA ARG A 164 14.23 4.21 -1.87
C ARG A 164 14.96 2.90 -2.17
N THR A 165 14.40 2.13 -3.09
CA THR A 165 14.94 0.85 -3.55
C THR A 165 14.86 0.80 -5.07
N ASN A 166 15.95 0.41 -5.74
CA ASN A 166 16.00 0.34 -7.21
C ASN A 166 15.50 1.62 -7.90
N LYS A 167 15.94 2.78 -7.39
CA LYS A 167 15.57 4.14 -7.84
C LYS A 167 14.12 4.56 -7.61
N ARG A 168 13.27 3.73 -7.01
CA ARG A 168 11.87 4.03 -6.67
C ARG A 168 11.70 4.24 -5.16
N TRP A 169 10.92 5.23 -4.76
CA TRP A 169 10.49 5.34 -3.37
C TRP A 169 9.34 4.37 -3.10
N LEU A 170 9.39 3.68 -1.98
CA LEU A 170 8.34 2.82 -1.48
C LEU A 170 8.00 3.21 -0.04
N ILE A 171 6.74 3.13 0.32
CA ILE A 171 6.23 3.49 1.64
C ILE A 171 6.44 2.32 2.59
N ASP A 172 7.13 2.56 3.70
CA ASP A 172 7.37 1.59 4.77
C ASP A 172 6.30 1.67 5.87
N SER A 173 5.75 2.87 6.11
CA SER A 173 4.69 3.08 7.10
C SER A 173 3.95 4.40 6.91
N LEU A 174 2.67 4.41 7.27
CA LEU A 174 1.89 5.59 7.60
C LEU A 174 1.84 5.74 9.13
N TYR A 175 1.84 6.98 9.65
CA TYR A 175 1.79 7.27 11.09
C TYR A 175 1.27 8.67 11.40
#